data_AF-A0A965PEL8-F1
#
_entry.id   AF-A0A965PEL8-F1
#
_cell.length_a   1.000
_cell.length_b   1.000
_cell.length_c   1.000
_cell.angle_alpha   90.00
_cell.angle_beta   90.00
_cell.angle_gamma   90.00
#
_symmetry.space_group_name_H-M   'P 1'
#
loop_
_entity.id
_entity.type
_entity.pdbx_description
1 polymer ?
#
loop_
_entity_poly.entity_id
_entity_poly.type
_entity_poly.pdbx_seq_one_letter_code
_entity_poly.pdbx_strand_id
1 'polypeptide(L)'
;MTASEQLLKREKARWNYEPPPSVIEWAEKYVQLDSRITARPGLYSTKYTPYVRGVLEALADPGVHTVTLCWGSQTGKTLTLAVWLAYRIANDPAPALLVMPNADLARSYSETRLTPIFEKCKPVRDVFPYDSDDFKIMEMQFTTMTLSLVGSNSPANISSRPICIAVLDELDKFAPPSEKEAAAYALALERTKAFPGRKHVLTSTPTLSTGDIWQNYQAGTQETFHVPCHACGQYQAMEFGQVRWAETARNPDGKWDLQKVAESATYHCTQCNVGWNEGNRRTAIENGKWVAGNPNAERGRRSMRLPSWY
;
A
#
# COMPACT_ATOMS: atom_id res chain seq x y z
N MET A 1 12.39 35.01 -4.37
CA MET A 1 13.02 33.69 -4.52
C MET A 1 14.41 33.75 -3.94
N THR A 2 14.79 32.77 -3.12
CA THR A 2 16.14 32.65 -2.56
C THR A 2 17.15 32.23 -3.64
N ALA A 3 18.44 32.46 -3.40
CA ALA A 3 19.51 32.03 -4.32
C ALA A 3 19.47 30.51 -4.58
N SER A 4 19.04 29.72 -3.58
CA SER A 4 18.88 28.27 -3.70
C SER A 4 17.74 27.90 -4.65
N GLU A 5 16.61 28.61 -4.59
CA GLU A 5 15.47 28.40 -5.50
C GLU A 5 15.82 28.76 -6.95
N GLN A 6 16.64 29.79 -7.15
CA GLN A 6 17.11 30.20 -8.48
C GLN A 6 18.08 29.17 -9.09
N LEU A 7 18.96 28.58 -8.26
CA LEU A 7 19.87 27.52 -8.69
C LEU A 7 19.11 26.25 -9.08
N LEU A 8 18.16 25.82 -8.24
CA LEU A 8 17.25 24.70 -8.51
C LEU A 8 16.44 24.90 -9.79
N LYS A 9 15.93 26.12 -10.02
CA LYS A 9 15.19 26.44 -11.25
C LYS A 9 16.08 26.36 -12.50
N ARG A 10 17.33 26.83 -12.42
CA ARG A 10 18.32 26.74 -13.51
C ARG A 10 18.75 25.29 -13.79
N GLU A 11 18.96 24.49 -12.76
CA GLU A 11 19.29 23.07 -12.88
C GLU A 11 18.12 22.29 -13.49
N LYS A 12 16.88 22.48 -13.00
CA LYS A 12 15.67 21.84 -13.56
C LYS A 12 15.46 22.17 -15.04
N ALA A 13 15.69 23.42 -15.43
CA ALA A 13 15.60 23.86 -16.82
C ALA A 13 16.70 23.25 -17.71
N ARG A 14 17.89 22.97 -17.17
CA ARG A 14 18.99 22.31 -17.89
C ARG A 14 18.75 20.83 -18.16
N TRP A 15 18.07 20.15 -17.24
CA TRP A 15 17.77 18.72 -17.34
C TRP A 15 16.38 18.40 -17.91
N ASN A 16 15.62 19.42 -18.32
CA ASN A 16 14.21 19.31 -18.71
C ASN A 16 13.39 18.48 -17.71
N TYR A 17 13.69 18.66 -16.42
CA TYR A 17 13.08 17.89 -15.34
C TYR A 17 11.71 18.50 -15.02
N GLU A 18 10.67 17.97 -15.64
CA GLU A 18 9.30 18.15 -15.18
C GLU A 18 9.07 17.19 -14.01
N PRO A 19 8.73 17.69 -12.81
CA PRO A 19 8.38 16.80 -11.71
C PRO A 19 7.20 15.94 -12.14
N PRO A 20 7.23 14.63 -11.86
CA PRO A 20 6.15 13.76 -12.28
C PRO A 20 4.83 14.21 -11.62
N PRO A 21 3.69 13.97 -12.26
CA PRO A 21 2.39 14.43 -11.74
C PRO A 21 2.14 13.87 -10.35
N SER A 22 1.29 14.52 -9.56
CA SER A 22 0.84 13.96 -8.29
C SER A 22 0.36 12.52 -8.49
N VAL A 23 0.95 11.57 -7.78
CA VAL A 23 0.60 10.15 -7.89
C VAL A 23 -0.89 9.90 -7.64
N ILE A 24 -1.51 10.68 -6.76
CA ILE A 24 -2.94 10.58 -6.45
C ILE A 24 -3.77 11.10 -7.64
N GLU A 25 -3.51 12.32 -8.10
CA GLU A 25 -4.25 12.92 -9.22
C GLU A 25 -4.07 12.11 -10.51
N TRP A 26 -2.85 11.61 -10.74
CA TRP A 26 -2.56 10.70 -11.85
C TRP A 26 -3.35 9.40 -11.73
N ALA A 27 -3.36 8.78 -10.55
CA ALA A 27 -4.07 7.53 -10.34
C ALA A 27 -5.59 7.70 -10.53
N GLU A 28 -6.18 8.75 -9.96
CA GLU A 28 -7.61 9.02 -10.09
C GLU A 28 -8.02 9.41 -11.52
N LYS A 29 -7.08 9.92 -12.33
CA LYS A 29 -7.31 10.27 -13.74
C LYS A 29 -7.20 9.07 -14.68
N TYR A 30 -6.27 8.15 -14.46
CA TYR A 30 -5.90 7.15 -15.46
C TYR A 30 -6.18 5.70 -15.06
N VAL A 31 -6.23 5.37 -13.76
CA VAL A 31 -6.44 3.99 -13.33
C VAL A 31 -7.92 3.67 -13.33
N GLN A 32 -8.29 2.61 -14.04
CA GLN A 32 -9.66 2.12 -14.13
C GLN A 32 -9.78 0.71 -13.56
N LEU A 33 -10.80 0.51 -12.72
CA LEU A 33 -11.08 -0.76 -12.06
C LEU A 33 -12.26 -1.48 -12.71
N ASP A 34 -12.13 -2.79 -12.85
CA ASP A 34 -13.14 -3.69 -13.42
C ASP A 34 -14.11 -4.20 -12.34
N SER A 35 -15.35 -4.53 -12.71
CA SER A 35 -16.34 -5.08 -11.78
C SER A 35 -15.94 -6.46 -11.26
N ARG A 36 -15.06 -7.17 -11.96
CA ARG A 36 -14.48 -8.45 -11.52
C ARG A 36 -13.49 -8.30 -10.35
N ILE A 37 -12.94 -7.10 -10.14
CA ILE A 37 -11.87 -6.85 -9.16
C ILE A 37 -12.31 -6.04 -7.95
N THR A 38 -13.40 -5.28 -8.08
CA THR A 38 -13.92 -4.39 -7.03
C THR A 38 -15.43 -4.26 -7.09
N ALA A 39 -16.05 -4.04 -5.93
CA ALA A 39 -17.46 -3.67 -5.81
C ALA A 39 -17.75 -2.24 -6.32
N ARG A 40 -16.71 -1.45 -6.62
CA ARG A 40 -16.81 -0.07 -7.10
C ARG A 40 -16.04 0.09 -8.42
N PRO A 41 -16.56 -0.45 -9.54
CA PRO A 41 -15.92 -0.33 -10.84
C PRO A 41 -15.91 1.13 -11.35
N GLY A 42 -15.04 1.43 -12.29
CA GLY A 42 -14.86 2.77 -12.85
C GLY A 42 -13.50 3.36 -12.52
N LEU A 43 -13.39 4.69 -12.54
CA LEU A 43 -12.15 5.37 -12.20
C LEU A 43 -11.79 5.12 -10.74
N TYR A 44 -10.50 4.84 -10.51
CA TYR A 44 -9.96 4.73 -9.16
C TYR A 44 -10.23 6.02 -8.39
N SER A 45 -10.68 5.90 -7.14
CA SER A 45 -10.90 7.06 -6.29
C SER A 45 -10.47 6.76 -4.86
N THR A 46 -9.58 7.60 -4.36
CA THR A 46 -9.10 7.58 -2.97
C THR A 46 -10.16 8.07 -1.99
N LYS A 47 -11.28 8.68 -2.46
CA LYS A 47 -12.41 9.10 -1.60
C LYS A 47 -12.90 7.97 -0.70
N TYR A 48 -12.87 6.75 -1.20
CA TYR A 48 -13.38 5.57 -0.51
C TYR A 48 -12.40 4.96 0.49
N THR A 49 -11.12 5.22 0.30
CA THR A 49 -10.02 4.74 1.15
C THR A 49 -9.01 5.88 1.38
N PRO A 50 -9.39 6.99 2.03
CA PRO A 50 -8.57 8.21 2.12
C PRO A 50 -7.17 7.98 2.70
N TYR A 51 -7.04 7.00 3.58
CA TYR A 51 -5.77 6.58 4.19
C TYR A 51 -4.71 6.13 3.18
N VAL A 52 -5.08 5.66 1.98
CA VAL A 52 -4.11 5.24 0.96
C VAL A 52 -3.39 6.43 0.30
N ARG A 53 -3.92 7.66 0.42
CA ARG A 53 -3.27 8.87 -0.12
C ARG A 53 -1.87 9.05 0.45
N GLY A 54 -1.75 8.99 1.76
CA GLY A 54 -0.46 9.09 2.44
C GLY A 54 0.51 7.96 2.08
N VAL A 55 -0.01 6.77 1.72
CA VAL A 55 0.79 5.64 1.22
C VAL A 55 1.34 5.98 -0.16
N LEU A 56 0.49 6.42 -1.10
CA LEU A 56 0.89 6.77 -2.45
C LEU A 56 1.93 7.90 -2.43
N GLU A 57 1.71 8.93 -1.61
CA GLU A 57 2.67 10.02 -1.39
C GLU A 57 4.01 9.50 -0.84
N ALA A 58 3.99 8.63 0.17
CA ALA A 58 5.21 8.01 0.70
C ALA A 58 5.96 7.20 -0.36
N LEU A 59 5.23 6.49 -1.22
CA LEU A 59 5.81 5.71 -2.30
C LEU A 59 6.40 6.59 -3.41
N ALA A 60 5.80 7.74 -3.68
CA ALA A 60 6.29 8.72 -4.67
C ALA A 60 7.47 9.58 -4.15
N ASP A 61 7.64 9.70 -2.83
CA ASP A 61 8.72 10.48 -2.23
C ASP A 61 10.11 9.85 -2.51
N PRO A 62 11.04 10.54 -3.22
CA PRO A 62 12.38 10.03 -3.48
C PRO A 62 13.24 9.92 -2.20
N GLY A 63 12.90 10.61 -1.12
CA GLY A 63 13.56 10.52 0.18
C GLY A 63 13.17 9.29 0.98
N VAL A 64 12.13 8.56 0.57
CA VAL A 64 11.65 7.33 1.23
C VAL A 64 12.09 6.13 0.41
N HIS A 65 12.96 5.27 0.93
CA HIS A 65 13.36 4.05 0.23
C HIS A 65 12.59 2.81 0.71
N THR A 66 11.93 2.85 1.88
CA THR A 66 11.14 1.73 2.39
C THR A 66 9.78 2.20 2.88
N VAL A 67 8.71 1.59 2.37
CA VAL A 67 7.34 1.77 2.85
C VAL A 67 6.83 0.45 3.39
N THR A 68 6.36 0.43 4.64
CA THR A 68 5.85 -0.77 5.32
C THR A 68 4.38 -0.59 5.71
N LEU A 69 3.49 -1.42 5.18
CA LEU A 69 2.07 -1.44 5.50
C LEU A 69 1.75 -2.66 6.38
N CYS A 70 1.79 -2.43 7.68
CA CYS A 70 1.41 -3.40 8.72
C CYS A 70 -0.10 -3.25 8.99
N TRP A 71 -0.94 -3.63 8.02
CA TRP A 71 -2.38 -3.33 8.06
C TRP A 71 -3.22 -4.60 8.16
N GLY A 72 -4.44 -4.47 8.70
CA GLY A 72 -5.45 -5.52 8.72
C GLY A 72 -5.83 -6.00 7.31
N SER A 73 -6.46 -7.16 7.22
CA SER A 73 -6.98 -7.69 5.96
C SER A 73 -8.05 -6.76 5.37
N GLN A 74 -8.22 -6.81 4.05
CA GLN A 74 -9.26 -6.07 3.30
C GLN A 74 -9.20 -4.52 3.42
N THR A 75 -8.04 -3.95 3.72
CA THR A 75 -7.80 -2.50 3.84
C THR A 75 -7.21 -1.87 2.57
N GLY A 76 -7.32 -2.52 1.41
CA GLY A 76 -6.88 -1.95 0.13
C GLY A 76 -5.37 -1.95 -0.15
N LYS A 77 -4.54 -2.66 0.66
CA LYS A 77 -3.09 -2.76 0.48
C LYS A 77 -2.69 -3.15 -0.96
N THR A 78 -3.07 -4.36 -1.39
CA THR A 78 -2.67 -4.92 -2.69
C THR A 78 -3.13 -4.07 -3.87
N LEU A 79 -4.34 -3.50 -3.83
CA LEU A 79 -4.81 -2.58 -4.87
C LEU A 79 -3.96 -1.30 -4.94
N THR A 80 -3.57 -0.76 -3.79
CA THR A 80 -2.68 0.41 -3.72
C THR A 80 -1.33 0.11 -4.37
N LEU A 81 -0.80 -1.11 -4.21
CA LEU A 81 0.43 -1.54 -4.90
C LEU A 81 0.25 -1.57 -6.42
N ALA A 82 -0.86 -2.13 -6.94
CA ALA A 82 -1.15 -2.12 -8.37
C ALA A 82 -1.24 -0.70 -8.94
N VAL A 83 -1.94 0.19 -8.24
CA VAL A 83 -2.10 1.60 -8.62
C VAL A 83 -0.74 2.30 -8.69
N TRP A 84 0.10 2.11 -7.67
CA TRP A 84 1.44 2.71 -7.65
C TRP A 84 2.37 2.10 -8.71
N LEU A 85 2.32 0.80 -8.95
CA LEU A 85 3.10 0.16 -10.02
C LEU A 85 2.70 0.69 -11.40
N ALA A 86 1.39 0.88 -11.66
CA ALA A 86 0.92 1.53 -12.88
C ALA A 86 1.52 2.93 -13.04
N TYR A 87 1.54 3.71 -11.95
CA TYR A 87 2.17 5.04 -11.94
C TYR A 87 3.67 4.96 -12.26
N ARG A 88 4.41 4.02 -11.65
CA ARG A 88 5.85 3.83 -11.89
C ARG A 88 6.13 3.44 -13.35
N ILE A 89 5.38 2.51 -13.92
CA ILE A 89 5.56 2.09 -15.33
C ILE A 89 5.43 3.28 -16.29
N ALA A 90 4.45 4.15 -16.04
CA ALA A 90 4.17 5.28 -16.92
C ALA A 90 5.07 6.51 -16.71
N ASN A 91 5.50 6.80 -15.47
CA ASN A 91 6.10 8.10 -15.13
C ASN A 91 7.55 8.02 -14.63
N ASP A 92 7.97 6.89 -14.06
CA ASP A 92 9.31 6.72 -13.48
C ASP A 92 9.73 5.23 -13.56
N PRO A 93 9.94 4.73 -14.78
CA PRO A 93 10.13 3.31 -15.03
C PRO A 93 11.46 2.82 -14.45
N ALA A 94 11.42 1.68 -13.76
CA ALA A 94 12.62 1.02 -13.27
C ALA A 94 12.34 -0.48 -13.08
N PRO A 95 13.35 -1.38 -13.25
CA PRO A 95 13.14 -2.82 -13.09
C PRO A 95 12.52 -3.14 -11.73
N ALA A 96 11.44 -3.91 -11.74
CA ALA A 96 10.63 -4.19 -10.56
C ALA A 96 10.41 -5.69 -10.36
N LEU A 97 10.46 -6.12 -9.09
CA LEU A 97 10.11 -7.47 -8.65
C LEU A 97 8.92 -7.39 -7.70
N LEU A 98 7.85 -8.12 -8.00
CA LEU A 98 6.73 -8.35 -7.10
C LEU A 98 6.79 -9.80 -6.59
N VAL A 99 6.99 -9.95 -5.28
CA VAL A 99 7.01 -11.23 -4.60
C VAL A 99 5.69 -11.44 -3.87
N MET A 100 5.04 -12.58 -4.11
CA MET A 100 3.85 -13.04 -3.38
C MET A 100 4.16 -14.32 -2.60
N PRO A 101 3.27 -14.80 -1.70
CA PRO A 101 3.56 -15.98 -0.88
C PRO A 101 3.91 -17.22 -1.69
N ASN A 102 3.32 -17.42 -2.86
CA ASN A 102 3.69 -18.50 -3.78
C ASN A 102 3.45 -18.12 -5.25
N ALA A 103 3.95 -18.95 -6.17
CA ALA A 103 3.88 -18.70 -7.61
C ALA A 103 2.45 -18.71 -8.17
N ASP A 104 1.55 -19.53 -7.61
CA ASP A 104 0.15 -19.61 -8.07
C ASP A 104 -0.62 -18.35 -7.71
N LEU A 105 -0.41 -17.81 -6.51
CA LEU A 105 -0.96 -16.52 -6.10
C LEU A 105 -0.41 -15.38 -6.95
N ALA A 106 0.90 -15.38 -7.24
CA ALA A 106 1.51 -14.39 -8.12
C ALA A 106 0.91 -14.43 -9.53
N ARG A 107 0.74 -15.63 -10.10
CA ARG A 107 0.11 -15.86 -11.40
C ARG A 107 -1.34 -15.36 -11.41
N SER A 108 -2.13 -15.79 -10.43
CA SER A 108 -3.54 -15.40 -10.31
C SER A 108 -3.68 -13.89 -10.15
N TYR A 109 -2.84 -13.25 -9.33
CA TYR A 109 -2.86 -11.81 -9.14
C TYR A 109 -2.50 -11.06 -10.43
N SER A 110 -1.48 -11.53 -11.14
CA SER A 110 -1.10 -10.98 -12.45
C SER A 110 -2.27 -11.00 -13.43
N GLU A 111 -2.83 -12.18 -13.69
CA GLU A 111 -3.90 -12.40 -14.68
C GLU A 111 -5.18 -11.67 -14.31
N THR A 112 -5.60 -11.76 -13.04
CA THR A 112 -6.95 -11.35 -12.63
C THR A 112 -7.02 -9.92 -12.10
N ARG A 113 -5.88 -9.27 -11.83
CA ARG A 113 -5.83 -7.92 -11.25
C ARG A 113 -4.90 -6.98 -12.00
N LEU A 114 -3.61 -7.31 -12.12
CA LEU A 114 -2.62 -6.38 -12.69
C LEU A 114 -2.84 -6.16 -14.19
N THR A 115 -2.92 -7.23 -14.98
CA THR A 115 -3.10 -7.14 -16.43
C THR A 115 -4.34 -6.32 -16.79
N PRO A 116 -5.55 -6.58 -16.23
CA PRO A 116 -6.72 -5.76 -16.51
C PRO A 116 -6.58 -4.28 -16.13
N ILE A 117 -5.84 -3.96 -15.06
CA ILE A 117 -5.56 -2.57 -14.66
C ILE A 117 -4.63 -1.90 -15.67
N PHE A 118 -3.56 -2.58 -16.07
CA PHE A 118 -2.56 -2.05 -17.00
C PHE A 118 -3.12 -1.85 -18.41
N GLU A 119 -3.91 -2.79 -18.92
CA GLU A 119 -4.56 -2.69 -20.23
C GLU A 119 -5.53 -1.50 -20.33
N LYS A 120 -6.25 -1.19 -19.24
CA LYS A 120 -7.20 -0.07 -19.20
C LYS A 120 -6.54 1.27 -18.86
N CYS A 121 -5.35 1.27 -18.27
CA CYS A 121 -4.63 2.48 -17.92
C CYS A 121 -3.86 3.01 -19.14
N LYS A 122 -4.43 4.01 -19.84
CA LYS A 122 -3.85 4.52 -21.11
C LYS A 122 -2.34 4.78 -21.07
N PRO A 123 -1.77 5.54 -20.11
CA PRO A 123 -0.34 5.80 -20.09
C PRO A 123 0.54 4.55 -19.91
N VAL A 124 0.01 3.51 -19.27
CA VAL A 124 0.70 2.22 -19.13
C VAL A 124 0.60 1.44 -20.43
N ARG A 125 -0.59 1.38 -21.03
CA ARG A 125 -0.82 0.76 -22.34
C ARG A 125 0.06 1.36 -23.44
N ASP A 126 0.33 2.66 -23.39
CA ASP A 126 1.17 3.35 -24.36
C ASP A 126 2.64 2.87 -24.33
N VAL A 127 3.07 2.16 -23.27
CA VAL A 127 4.41 1.58 -23.14
C VAL A 127 4.43 0.04 -23.16
N PHE A 128 3.31 -0.62 -23.52
CA PHE A 128 3.29 -2.07 -23.76
C PHE A 128 4.29 -2.45 -24.88
N PRO A 129 4.81 -3.69 -24.87
CA PRO A 129 5.73 -4.13 -25.90
C PRO A 129 5.03 -4.22 -27.26
N TYR A 130 5.83 -4.09 -28.33
CA TYR A 130 5.36 -4.29 -29.70
C TYR A 130 5.12 -5.77 -30.00
N ASP A 131 5.93 -6.66 -29.41
CA ASP A 131 5.76 -8.10 -29.46
C ASP A 131 4.92 -8.55 -28.26
N SER A 132 3.85 -9.31 -28.52
CA SER A 132 3.01 -9.85 -27.45
C SER A 132 3.74 -10.90 -26.60
N ASP A 133 4.76 -11.56 -27.14
CA ASP A 133 5.52 -12.58 -26.41
C ASP A 133 6.36 -11.98 -25.27
N ASP A 134 6.61 -10.66 -25.30
CA ASP A 134 7.32 -9.92 -24.24
C ASP A 134 6.40 -9.57 -23.05
N PHE A 135 5.08 -9.74 -23.18
CA PHE A 135 4.12 -9.53 -22.11
C PHE A 135 3.57 -10.86 -21.56
N LYS A 136 4.35 -11.51 -20.69
CA LYS A 136 3.99 -12.78 -20.06
C LYS A 136 3.38 -12.56 -18.68
N ILE A 137 2.59 -13.54 -18.24
CA ILE A 137 1.90 -13.50 -16.95
C ILE A 137 2.87 -13.26 -15.77
N MET A 138 4.05 -13.87 -15.77
CA MET A 138 5.02 -13.74 -14.67
C MET A 138 6.16 -12.77 -14.99
N GLU A 139 6.20 -12.23 -16.21
CA GLU A 139 7.23 -11.30 -16.66
C GLU A 139 6.64 -10.39 -17.73
N MET A 140 6.34 -9.14 -17.35
CA MET A 140 5.80 -8.13 -18.22
C MET A 140 6.93 -7.19 -18.64
N GLN A 141 7.40 -7.30 -19.87
CA GLN A 141 8.43 -6.43 -20.42
C GLN A 141 7.74 -5.27 -21.15
N PHE A 142 7.65 -4.13 -20.49
CA PHE A 142 7.24 -2.88 -21.12
C PHE A 142 8.44 -2.31 -21.90
N THR A 143 8.16 -1.45 -22.88
CA THR A 143 9.20 -0.74 -23.66
C THR A 143 10.17 0.08 -22.79
N THR A 144 9.76 0.42 -21.56
CA THR A 144 10.53 1.25 -20.62
C THR A 144 11.09 0.49 -19.41
N MET A 145 10.53 -0.67 -19.05
CA MET A 145 10.96 -1.44 -17.87
C MET A 145 10.41 -2.87 -17.88
N THR A 146 11.00 -3.73 -17.06
CA THR A 146 10.47 -5.07 -16.78
C THR A 146 9.83 -5.12 -15.38
N LEU A 147 8.62 -5.67 -15.30
CA LEU A 147 7.98 -6.09 -14.06
C LEU A 147 7.96 -7.62 -14.00
N SER A 148 8.66 -8.20 -13.03
CA SER A 148 8.69 -9.64 -12.80
C SER A 148 7.88 -10.01 -11.57
N LEU A 149 7.11 -11.10 -11.65
CA LEU A 149 6.35 -11.64 -10.53
C LEU A 149 6.92 -12.99 -10.14
N VAL A 150 7.11 -13.20 -8.83
CA VAL A 150 7.75 -14.41 -8.31
C VAL A 150 7.05 -14.87 -7.03
N GLY A 151 6.94 -16.18 -6.84
CA GLY A 151 6.53 -16.77 -5.57
C GLY A 151 7.70 -16.84 -4.59
N SER A 152 7.43 -16.58 -3.30
CA SER A 152 8.46 -16.64 -2.24
C SER A 152 9.14 -18.03 -2.14
N ASN A 153 8.48 -19.07 -2.63
CA ASN A 153 8.97 -20.44 -2.74
C ASN A 153 9.97 -20.69 -3.88
N SER A 154 10.44 -19.65 -4.58
CA SER A 154 11.42 -19.75 -5.69
C SER A 154 12.66 -18.86 -5.47
N PRO A 155 13.58 -19.22 -4.54
CA PRO A 155 14.79 -18.43 -4.23
C PRO A 155 15.65 -18.07 -5.44
N ALA A 156 15.81 -19.01 -6.38
CA ALA A 156 16.56 -18.79 -7.62
C ALA A 156 15.96 -17.67 -8.48
N ASN A 157 14.63 -17.60 -8.59
CA ASN A 157 13.94 -16.57 -9.36
C ASN A 157 14.06 -15.20 -8.69
N ILE A 158 13.94 -15.13 -7.36
CA ILE A 158 14.12 -13.90 -6.58
C ILE A 158 15.54 -13.37 -6.75
N SER A 159 16.53 -14.26 -6.74
CA SER A 159 17.95 -13.91 -6.80
C SER A 159 18.47 -13.66 -8.23
N SER A 160 17.64 -13.82 -9.26
CA SER A 160 18.10 -13.91 -10.65
C SER A 160 18.60 -12.60 -11.24
N ARG A 161 18.10 -11.45 -10.80
CA ARG A 161 18.31 -10.17 -11.51
C ARG A 161 18.42 -8.98 -10.55
N PRO A 162 19.26 -7.96 -10.85
CA PRO A 162 19.22 -6.67 -10.17
C PRO A 162 17.89 -5.96 -10.43
N ILE A 163 17.32 -5.34 -9.39
CA ILE A 163 16.05 -4.60 -9.48
C ILE A 163 16.10 -3.31 -8.68
N CYS A 164 15.38 -2.28 -9.12
CA CYS A 164 15.26 -1.04 -8.37
C CYS A 164 14.10 -1.10 -7.36
N ILE A 165 12.99 -1.71 -7.76
CA ILE A 165 11.75 -1.75 -6.98
C ILE A 165 11.48 -3.19 -6.51
N ALA A 166 11.42 -3.40 -5.20
CA ALA A 166 11.01 -4.67 -4.60
C ALA A 166 9.67 -4.48 -3.87
N VAL A 167 8.63 -5.17 -4.35
CA VAL A 167 7.31 -5.22 -3.72
C VAL A 167 7.13 -6.61 -3.12
N LEU A 168 6.95 -6.71 -1.80
CA LEU A 168 6.79 -7.97 -1.09
C LEU A 168 5.42 -7.96 -0.41
N ASP A 169 4.43 -8.61 -1.05
CA ASP A 169 3.04 -8.62 -0.60
C ASP A 169 2.68 -9.88 0.18
N GLU A 170 2.02 -9.70 1.32
CA GLU A 170 1.77 -10.74 2.33
C GLU A 170 3.06 -11.37 2.89
N LEU A 171 4.01 -10.50 3.25
CA LEU A 171 5.36 -10.86 3.72
C LEU A 171 5.40 -11.92 4.83
N ASP A 172 4.52 -11.83 5.83
CA ASP A 172 4.50 -12.79 6.95
C ASP A 172 4.03 -14.20 6.53
N LYS A 173 3.47 -14.34 5.31
CA LYS A 173 3.05 -15.62 4.73
C LYS A 173 4.08 -16.21 3.78
N PHE A 174 5.26 -15.61 3.66
CA PHE A 174 6.31 -16.14 2.80
C PHE A 174 6.80 -17.49 3.30
N ALA A 175 7.29 -18.31 2.37
CA ALA A 175 7.90 -19.58 2.69
C ALA A 175 9.05 -19.36 3.71
N PRO A 176 9.12 -20.18 4.77
CA PRO A 176 10.19 -20.06 5.74
C PRO A 176 11.55 -20.28 5.05
N PRO A 177 12.63 -19.69 5.57
CA PRO A 177 13.97 -19.96 5.07
C PRO A 177 14.30 -21.46 5.22
N SER A 178 15.18 -21.95 4.34
CA SER A 178 15.72 -23.30 4.44
C SER A 178 17.16 -23.25 4.95
N GLU A 179 17.75 -24.41 5.28
CA GLU A 179 19.18 -24.47 5.67
C GLU A 179 20.12 -23.97 4.56
N LYS A 180 19.70 -24.03 3.29
CA LYS A 180 20.52 -23.70 2.13
C LYS A 180 20.28 -22.31 1.55
N GLU A 181 19.13 -21.70 1.85
CA GLU A 181 18.66 -20.48 1.19
C GLU A 181 18.15 -19.48 2.24
N ALA A 182 18.60 -18.24 2.12
CA ALA A 182 18.12 -17.15 2.95
C ALA A 182 16.62 -16.89 2.73
N ALA A 183 15.99 -16.18 3.66
CA ALA A 183 14.57 -15.82 3.52
C ALA A 183 14.34 -14.98 2.25
N ALA A 184 13.21 -15.21 1.58
CA ALA A 184 12.82 -14.51 0.35
C ALA A 184 12.90 -12.98 0.49
N TYR A 185 12.57 -12.45 1.67
CA TYR A 185 12.75 -11.04 2.03
C TYR A 185 14.19 -10.56 1.84
N ALA A 186 15.16 -11.22 2.48
CA ALA A 186 16.56 -10.86 2.39
C ALA A 186 17.07 -10.99 0.96
N LEU A 187 16.73 -12.08 0.26
CA LEU A 187 17.12 -12.29 -1.14
C LEU A 187 16.63 -11.16 -2.06
N ALA A 188 15.38 -10.72 -1.91
CA ALA A 188 14.81 -9.64 -2.70
C ALA A 188 15.53 -8.30 -2.43
N LEU A 189 15.80 -7.99 -1.17
CA LEU A 189 16.50 -6.75 -0.78
C LEU A 189 17.92 -6.69 -1.34
N GLU A 190 18.64 -7.82 -1.34
CA GLU A 190 19.98 -7.94 -1.90
C GLU A 190 20.03 -7.56 -3.39
N ARG A 191 18.95 -7.77 -4.15
CA ARG A 191 18.89 -7.40 -5.58
C ARG A 191 18.82 -5.89 -5.82
N THR A 192 18.55 -5.10 -4.80
CA THR A 192 18.38 -3.64 -4.91
C THR A 192 19.64 -2.84 -4.64
N LYS A 193 20.73 -3.48 -4.20
CA LYS A 193 21.96 -2.79 -3.76
C LYS A 193 22.60 -1.92 -4.83
N ALA A 194 22.48 -2.29 -6.10
CA ALA A 194 23.04 -1.53 -7.22
C ALA A 194 22.29 -0.22 -7.53
N PHE A 195 21.09 -0.01 -6.98
CA PHE A 195 20.23 1.13 -7.29
C PHE A 195 20.18 2.14 -6.12
N PRO A 196 20.75 3.34 -6.27
CA PRO A 196 20.64 4.40 -5.26
C PRO A 196 19.19 4.82 -5.00
N GLY A 197 18.36 4.87 -6.05
CA GLY A 197 16.93 5.20 -5.99
C GLY A 197 16.01 4.03 -5.67
N ARG A 198 16.52 2.98 -5.01
CA ARG A 198 15.75 1.77 -4.72
C ARG A 198 14.49 2.05 -3.90
N LYS A 199 13.46 1.24 -4.12
CA LYS A 199 12.22 1.26 -3.33
C LYS A 199 11.89 -0.14 -2.84
N HIS A 200 11.65 -0.28 -1.54
CA HIS A 200 11.11 -1.48 -0.91
C HIS A 200 9.69 -1.20 -0.43
N VAL A 201 8.75 -2.03 -0.84
CA VAL A 201 7.36 -1.94 -0.40
C VAL A 201 6.99 -3.24 0.26
N LEU A 202 6.72 -3.19 1.56
CA LEU A 202 6.49 -4.37 2.40
C LEU A 202 5.06 -4.31 2.91
N THR A 203 4.25 -5.32 2.62
CA THR A 203 2.85 -5.34 3.03
C THR A 203 2.51 -6.68 3.65
N SER A 204 1.81 -6.67 4.78
CA SER A 204 1.26 -7.88 5.36
C SER A 204 0.19 -7.56 6.40
N THR A 205 -0.59 -8.58 6.75
CA THR A 205 -1.33 -8.59 8.00
C THR A 205 -0.41 -9.13 9.09
N PRO A 206 -0.11 -8.38 10.16
CA PRO A 206 0.82 -8.82 11.19
C PRO A 206 0.29 -10.08 11.88
N THR A 207 1.11 -11.12 11.93
CA THR A 207 0.73 -12.39 12.60
C THR A 207 1.45 -12.57 13.92
N LEU A 208 2.74 -12.21 13.98
CA LEU A 208 3.60 -12.38 15.14
C LEU A 208 4.37 -11.09 15.42
N SER A 209 4.66 -10.80 16.69
CA SER A 209 5.54 -9.70 17.08
C SER A 209 6.99 -9.91 16.61
N THR A 210 7.38 -11.16 16.33
CA THR A 210 8.68 -11.52 15.76
C THR A 210 8.67 -11.55 14.23
N GLY A 211 7.51 -11.37 13.58
CA GLY A 211 7.37 -11.42 12.13
C GLY A 211 8.04 -10.24 11.42
N ASP A 212 8.50 -10.46 10.20
CA ASP A 212 9.24 -9.48 9.41
C ASP A 212 8.44 -8.18 9.22
N ILE A 213 7.12 -8.25 8.99
CA ILE A 213 6.32 -7.04 8.82
C ILE A 213 6.31 -6.19 10.10
N TRP A 214 6.27 -6.82 11.27
CA TRP A 214 6.24 -6.12 12.56
C TRP A 214 7.59 -5.48 12.85
N GLN A 215 8.69 -6.20 12.61
CA GLN A 215 10.04 -5.65 12.79
C GLN A 215 10.29 -4.46 11.85
N ASN A 216 9.87 -4.57 10.59
CA ASN A 216 9.94 -3.46 9.63
C ASN A 216 9.05 -2.28 10.05
N TYR A 217 7.89 -2.55 10.66
CA TYR A 217 7.05 -1.50 11.23
C TYR A 217 7.77 -0.76 12.37
N GLN A 218 8.37 -1.50 13.31
CA GLN A 218 9.08 -0.92 14.45
C GLN A 218 10.26 -0.04 14.04
N ALA A 219 11.02 -0.44 13.00
CA ALA A 219 12.17 0.31 12.49
C ALA A 219 11.80 1.64 11.80
N GLY A 220 10.57 1.78 11.29
CA GLY A 220 10.10 2.97 10.59
C GLY A 220 9.42 4.00 11.51
N THR A 221 8.67 4.92 10.89
CA THR A 221 7.94 6.04 11.53
C THR A 221 6.78 5.65 12.46
N GLN A 222 6.35 4.39 12.46
CA GLN A 222 5.27 3.85 13.29
C GLN A 222 4.00 4.68 13.25
N GLU A 223 3.55 5.00 12.05
CA GLU A 223 2.42 5.88 11.85
C GLU A 223 1.09 5.18 12.08
N THR A 224 0.17 5.93 12.66
CA THR A 224 -1.22 5.53 12.85
C THR A 224 -2.14 6.55 12.19
N PHE A 225 -3.27 6.10 11.63
CA PHE A 225 -4.19 6.98 10.92
C PHE A 225 -5.17 7.63 11.90
N HIS A 226 -5.05 8.92 12.14
CA HIS A 226 -5.89 9.65 13.10
C HIS A 226 -7.04 10.32 12.40
N VAL A 227 -8.24 10.25 12.97
CA VAL A 227 -9.46 10.85 12.45
C VAL A 227 -10.01 11.90 13.43
N PRO A 228 -10.54 13.04 12.96
CA PRO A 228 -11.11 14.07 13.82
C PRO A 228 -12.49 13.66 14.33
N CYS A 229 -12.76 13.91 15.61
CA CYS A 229 -14.10 13.80 16.14
C CYS A 229 -15.00 14.94 15.64
N HIS A 230 -16.19 14.61 15.12
CA HIS A 230 -17.17 15.59 14.65
C HIS A 230 -17.67 16.56 15.73
N ALA A 231 -17.63 16.18 17.02
CA ALA A 231 -18.13 17.02 18.12
C ALA A 231 -17.02 17.88 18.77
N CYS A 232 -15.89 17.26 19.14
CA CYS A 232 -14.83 17.96 19.88
C CYS A 232 -13.60 18.32 19.04
N GLY A 233 -13.54 17.90 17.77
CA GLY A 233 -12.42 18.17 16.87
C GLY A 233 -11.12 17.40 17.17
N GLN A 234 -11.05 16.65 18.28
CA GLN A 234 -9.84 15.91 18.65
C GLN A 234 -9.53 14.81 17.65
N TYR A 235 -8.28 14.79 17.19
CA TYR A 235 -7.74 13.73 16.35
C TYR A 235 -7.36 12.53 17.21
N GLN A 236 -7.78 11.34 16.80
CA GLN A 236 -7.52 10.10 17.51
C GLN A 236 -7.33 8.94 16.52
N ALA A 237 -6.52 7.95 16.88
CA ALA A 237 -6.62 6.64 16.25
C ALA A 237 -7.95 5.98 16.66
N MET A 238 -8.56 5.23 15.74
CA MET A 238 -9.75 4.44 16.04
C MET A 238 -9.33 3.15 16.76
N GLU A 239 -9.95 2.89 17.90
CA GLU A 239 -9.68 1.71 18.72
C GLU A 239 -10.93 0.84 18.81
N PHE A 240 -10.77 -0.48 18.69
CA PHE A 240 -11.90 -1.41 18.80
C PHE A 240 -12.62 -1.30 20.15
N GLY A 241 -11.91 -0.97 21.24
CA GLY A 241 -12.51 -0.76 22.57
C GLY A 241 -13.49 0.41 22.66
N GLN A 242 -13.54 1.28 21.64
CA GLN A 242 -14.54 2.34 21.53
C GLN A 242 -15.78 1.94 20.74
N VAL A 243 -15.82 0.75 20.14
CA VAL A 243 -17.03 0.20 19.53
C VAL A 243 -17.91 -0.33 20.67
N ARG A 244 -19.11 0.24 20.80
CA ARG A 244 -20.09 -0.11 21.83
C ARG A 244 -21.41 -0.43 21.18
N TRP A 245 -22.15 -1.37 21.75
CA TRP A 245 -23.48 -1.77 21.32
C TRP A 245 -24.42 -1.83 22.52
N ALA A 246 -25.72 -1.87 22.26
CA ALA A 246 -26.71 -1.85 23.32
C ALA A 246 -26.71 -3.17 24.12
N GLU A 247 -26.83 -3.10 25.44
CA GLU A 247 -27.03 -4.29 26.30
C GLU A 247 -28.31 -5.05 25.94
N THR A 248 -29.30 -4.38 25.36
CA THR A 248 -30.53 -5.01 24.84
C THR A 248 -30.28 -5.97 23.66
N ALA A 249 -29.08 -5.95 23.07
CA ALA A 249 -28.65 -6.96 22.10
C ALA A 249 -28.31 -8.30 22.75
N ARG A 250 -28.33 -8.38 24.09
CA ARG A 250 -28.13 -9.63 24.82
C ARG A 250 -29.45 -10.36 25.01
N ASN A 251 -29.49 -11.62 24.57
CA ASN A 251 -30.63 -12.50 24.75
C ASN A 251 -30.78 -12.92 26.23
N PRO A 252 -31.95 -13.42 26.64
CA PRO A 252 -32.19 -13.89 28.00
C PRO A 252 -31.25 -15.02 28.45
N ASP A 253 -30.70 -15.80 27.51
CA ASP A 253 -29.70 -16.85 27.76
C ASP A 253 -28.27 -16.31 27.96
N GLY A 254 -28.11 -14.98 27.95
CA GLY A 254 -26.84 -14.29 28.14
C GLY A 254 -25.96 -14.22 26.88
N LYS A 255 -26.41 -14.74 25.73
CA LYS A 255 -25.68 -14.67 24.46
C LYS A 255 -26.02 -13.40 23.69
N TRP A 256 -25.07 -12.92 22.90
CA TRP A 256 -25.30 -11.77 22.01
C TRP A 256 -26.11 -12.19 20.77
N ASP A 257 -27.16 -11.44 20.48
CA ASP A 257 -27.85 -11.44 19.20
C ASP A 257 -27.04 -10.60 18.21
N LEU A 258 -26.38 -11.27 17.25
CA LEU A 258 -25.48 -10.62 16.30
C LEU A 258 -26.18 -9.59 15.41
N GLN A 259 -27.47 -9.78 15.12
CA GLN A 259 -28.23 -8.82 14.33
C GLN A 259 -28.44 -7.53 15.15
N LYS A 260 -28.88 -7.65 16.39
CA LYS A 260 -29.06 -6.48 17.29
C LYS A 260 -27.74 -5.79 17.64
N VAL A 261 -26.64 -6.55 17.76
CA VAL A 261 -25.30 -5.98 17.92
C VAL A 261 -24.95 -5.14 16.69
N ALA A 262 -25.11 -5.70 15.48
CA ALA A 262 -24.82 -4.98 14.25
C ALA A 262 -25.68 -3.71 14.08
N GLU A 263 -26.95 -3.76 14.48
CA GLU A 263 -27.88 -2.62 14.39
C GLU A 263 -27.59 -1.52 15.42
N SER A 264 -27.03 -1.86 16.60
CA SER A 264 -26.78 -0.91 17.69
C SER A 264 -25.32 -0.50 17.88
N ALA A 265 -24.39 -1.12 17.15
CA ALA A 265 -22.97 -0.84 17.24
C ALA A 265 -22.65 0.60 16.76
N THR A 266 -22.02 1.38 17.63
CA THR A 266 -21.53 2.72 17.33
C THR A 266 -20.11 2.91 17.87
N TYR A 267 -19.34 3.77 17.21
CA TYR A 267 -17.99 4.14 17.68
C TYR A 267 -18.08 5.36 18.60
N HIS A 268 -17.38 5.34 19.74
CA HIS A 268 -17.35 6.45 20.68
C HIS A 268 -16.00 7.19 20.68
N CYS A 269 -16.03 8.52 20.72
CA CYS A 269 -14.77 9.28 20.80
C CYS A 269 -14.02 9.00 22.10
N THR A 270 -12.70 8.76 22.03
CA THR A 270 -11.83 8.54 23.19
C THR A 270 -11.74 9.72 24.15
N GLN A 271 -12.11 10.93 23.70
CA GLN A 271 -12.01 12.17 24.48
C GLN A 271 -13.37 12.63 25.02
N CYS A 272 -14.35 12.87 24.15
CA CYS A 272 -15.66 13.40 24.54
C CYS A 272 -16.76 12.35 24.63
N ASN A 273 -16.45 11.08 24.36
CA ASN A 273 -17.37 9.94 24.48
C ASN A 273 -18.62 9.98 23.56
N VAL A 274 -18.74 10.97 22.67
CA VAL A 274 -19.86 11.06 21.72
C VAL A 274 -19.90 9.85 20.80
N GLY A 275 -21.09 9.27 20.61
CA GLY A 275 -21.32 8.17 19.68
C GLY A 275 -21.37 8.64 18.23
N TRP A 276 -20.83 7.84 17.32
CA TRP A 276 -20.75 8.13 15.89
C TRP A 276 -21.70 7.22 15.13
N ASN A 277 -22.53 7.81 14.28
CA ASN A 277 -23.21 7.08 13.23
C ASN A 277 -22.25 6.83 12.04
N GLU A 278 -22.70 6.07 11.05
CA GLU A 278 -21.90 5.75 9.85
C GLU A 278 -21.46 6.99 9.06
N GLY A 279 -22.30 8.02 8.98
CA GLY A 279 -21.98 9.27 8.31
C GLY A 279 -20.83 10.00 9.01
N ASN A 280 -20.90 10.13 10.34
CA ASN A 280 -19.87 10.73 11.17
C ASN A 280 -18.55 9.96 11.03
N ARG A 281 -18.59 8.62 11.04
CA ARG A 281 -17.41 7.77 10.85
C ARG A 281 -16.77 7.99 9.48
N ARG A 282 -17.57 8.00 8.42
CA ARG A 282 -17.08 8.23 7.05
C ARG A 282 -16.42 9.60 6.92
N THR A 283 -17.07 10.66 7.38
CA THR A 283 -16.51 12.02 7.35
C THR A 283 -15.24 12.12 8.19
N ALA A 284 -15.17 11.44 9.34
CA ALA A 284 -13.95 11.39 10.14
C ALA A 284 -12.80 10.73 9.37
N ILE A 285 -13.04 9.60 8.71
CA ILE A 285 -12.03 8.90 7.88
C ILE A 285 -11.60 9.76 6.68
N GLU A 286 -12.53 10.45 6.02
CA GLU A 286 -12.25 11.38 4.91
C GLU A 286 -11.32 12.54 5.31
N ASN A 287 -11.39 12.98 6.57
CA ASN A 287 -10.56 14.07 7.12
C ASN A 287 -9.40 13.57 7.98
N GLY A 288 -9.10 12.27 7.91
CA GLY A 288 -8.03 11.65 8.67
C GLY A 288 -6.64 11.94 8.12
N LYS A 289 -5.62 11.74 8.96
CA LYS A 289 -4.20 11.95 8.61
C LYS A 289 -3.30 10.94 9.30
N TRP A 290 -2.19 10.59 8.65
CA TRP A 290 -1.16 9.78 9.27
C TRP A 290 -0.36 10.60 10.29
N VAL A 291 -0.18 10.04 11.48
CA VAL A 291 0.60 10.67 12.58
C VAL A 291 1.73 9.72 12.95
N ALA A 292 2.97 10.20 12.83
CA ALA A 292 4.18 9.44 13.17
C ALA A 292 4.29 9.25 14.68
N GLY A 293 4.57 8.00 15.08
CA GLY A 293 4.73 7.61 16.48
C GLY A 293 6.18 7.38 16.90
N ASN A 294 7.10 7.22 15.96
CA ASN A 294 8.51 6.95 16.24
C ASN A 294 9.41 8.12 15.77
N PRO A 295 9.90 8.98 16.69
CA PRO A 295 10.81 10.07 16.34
C PRO A 295 12.22 9.58 15.99
N ASN A 296 12.58 8.35 16.36
CA ASN A 296 13.89 7.74 16.12
C ASN A 296 13.87 6.79 14.91
N ALA A 297 12.88 6.93 14.03
CA ALA A 297 12.77 6.11 12.83
C ALA A 297 14.03 6.22 11.97
N GLU A 298 14.47 5.07 11.45
CA GLU A 298 15.52 5.03 10.44
C GLU A 298 15.15 5.94 9.25
N ARG A 299 16.10 6.79 8.83
CA ARG A 299 15.88 7.75 7.75
C ARG A 299 15.43 7.03 6.48
N GLY A 300 14.40 7.57 5.82
CA GLY A 300 13.88 7.02 4.57
C GLY A 300 12.97 5.80 4.73
N ARG A 301 12.59 5.44 5.97
CA ARG A 301 11.67 4.33 6.26
C ARG A 301 10.36 4.85 6.83
N ARG A 302 9.29 4.72 6.04
CA ARG A 302 7.94 5.02 6.51
C ARG A 302 7.18 3.74 6.80
N SER A 303 6.68 3.60 8.02
CA SER A 303 5.88 2.46 8.42
C SER A 303 4.53 2.90 8.93
N MET A 304 3.49 2.21 8.50
CA MET A 304 2.11 2.59 8.71
C MET A 304 1.32 1.39 9.22
N ARG A 305 0.45 1.63 10.19
CA ARG A 305 -0.46 0.64 10.73
C ARG A 305 -1.91 1.10 10.60
N LEU A 306 -2.72 0.27 9.95
CA LEU A 306 -4.17 0.46 9.83
C LEU A 306 -4.90 -0.81 10.27
N PRO A 307 -5.67 -0.78 11.35
CA PRO A 307 -6.56 -1.87 11.71
C PRO A 307 -7.69 -2.11 10.69
N SER A 308 -8.35 -3.26 10.75
CA SER A 308 -9.43 -3.65 9.82
C SER A 308 -10.78 -2.96 10.08
N TRP A 309 -10.91 -2.17 11.15
CA TRP A 309 -12.16 -1.51 11.56
C TRP A 309 -12.27 -0.04 11.10
N TYR A 310 -11.39 0.40 10.22
CA TYR A 310 -11.49 1.67 9.48
C TYR A 310 -12.35 1.46 8.23
#